data_AF-A0A428WIC1-F1
#
_entry.id   AF-A0A428WIC1-F1
#
_cell.length_a   1.000
_cell.length_b   1.000
_cell.length_c   1.000
_cell.angle_alpha   90.00
_cell.angle_beta   90.00
_cell.angle_gamma   90.00
#
_symmetry.space_group_name_H-M   'P 1'
#
loop_
_entity.id
_entity.type
_entity.pdbx_description
1 polymer ?
#
loop_
_entity_poly.entity_id
_entity_poly.type
_entity_poly.pdbx_seq_one_letter_code
_entity_poly.pdbx_strand_id
1 'polypeptide(L)'
;MADDELLATHLQELRRGTVVLACLLVLTEPNYGYALLDLLGARGFAVDANTLYPLLRRLEKQGLLTSDWNTDEARPRKFYRTSDAGVALAGILSHDWDQLDTALRILKGAS
;
A
#
# COMPACT_ATOMS: atom_id res chain seq x y z
N MET A 1 -20.08 8.94 18.91
CA MET A 1 -18.88 9.78 19.17
C MET A 1 -17.73 8.94 19.71
N ALA A 2 -17.78 8.40 20.94
CA ALA A 2 -16.70 7.55 21.47
C ALA A 2 -16.56 6.21 20.70
N ASP A 3 -17.69 5.56 20.37
CA ASP A 3 -17.70 4.31 19.58
C ASP A 3 -17.19 4.52 18.14
N ASP A 4 -17.47 5.68 17.54
CA ASP A 4 -17.02 6.02 16.19
C ASP A 4 -15.50 6.25 16.16
N GLU A 5 -14.95 6.87 17.20
CA GLU A 5 -13.51 7.10 17.35
C GLU A 5 -12.75 5.80 17.62
N LEU A 6 -13.32 4.91 18.44
CA LEU A 6 -12.79 3.57 18.68
C LEU A 6 -12.75 2.76 17.38
N LEU A 7 -13.86 2.72 16.64
CA LEU A 7 -13.94 2.04 15.34
C LEU A 7 -12.93 2.62 14.34
N ALA A 8 -12.87 3.95 14.22
CA ALA A 8 -11.95 4.61 13.31
C ALA A 8 -10.48 4.27 13.60
N THR A 9 -10.11 4.23 14.88
CA THR A 9 -8.76 3.85 15.32
C THR A 9 -8.40 2.43 14.88
N HIS A 10 -9.27 1.45 15.14
CA HIS A 10 -9.00 0.07 14.76
C HIS A 10 -8.99 -0.15 13.24
N LEU A 11 -9.87 0.54 12.48
CA LEU A 11 -9.82 0.52 11.02
C LEU A 11 -8.53 1.13 10.48
N GLN A 12 -8.01 2.18 11.11
CA GLN A 12 -6.74 2.80 10.72
C GLN A 12 -5.56 1.83 10.91
N GLU A 13 -5.53 1.08 12.00
CA GLU A 13 -4.48 0.09 12.26
C GLU A 13 -4.49 -1.05 11.22
N LEU A 14 -5.66 -1.56 10.85
CA LEU A 14 -5.79 -2.56 9.76
C LEU A 14 -5.25 -2.01 8.42
N ARG A 15 -5.56 -0.75 8.10
CA ARG A 15 -5.05 -0.11 6.87
C ARG A 15 -3.53 0.11 6.93
N ARG A 16 -3.00 0.58 8.07
CA ARG A 16 -1.55 0.77 8.26
C ARG A 16 -0.78 -0.55 8.12
N GLY A 17 -1.34 -1.65 8.63
CA GLY A 17 -0.74 -2.99 8.51
C GLY A 17 -0.68 -3.50 7.06
N THR A 18 -1.54 -3.02 6.18
CA THR A 18 -1.71 -3.56 4.81
C THR A 18 -1.27 -2.62 3.69
N VAL A 19 -1.12 -1.31 3.96
CA VAL A 19 -0.80 -0.31 2.94
C VAL A 19 0.55 -0.55 2.23
N VAL A 20 1.53 -1.14 2.92
CA VAL A 20 2.82 -1.53 2.30
C VAL A 20 2.59 -2.53 1.18
N LEU A 21 1.88 -3.63 1.49
CA LEU A 21 1.57 -4.66 0.52
C LEU A 21 0.73 -4.10 -0.64
N ALA A 22 -0.27 -3.28 -0.33
CA ALA A 22 -1.11 -2.63 -1.35
C ALA A 22 -0.27 -1.76 -2.31
N CYS A 23 0.67 -0.97 -1.80
CA CYS A 23 1.57 -0.17 -2.64
C CYS A 23 2.41 -1.06 -3.56
N LEU A 24 3.01 -2.14 -3.03
CA LEU A 24 3.87 -3.04 -3.81
C LEU A 24 3.10 -3.77 -4.91
N LEU A 25 1.86 -4.20 -4.64
CA LEU A 25 1.01 -4.88 -5.62
C LEU A 25 0.53 -3.92 -6.72
N VAL A 26 0.14 -2.70 -6.36
CA VAL A 26 -0.37 -1.71 -7.32
C VAL A 26 0.74 -1.16 -8.21
N LEU A 27 1.94 -0.95 -7.68
CA LEU A 27 3.08 -0.39 -8.42
C LEU A 27 3.84 -1.42 -9.26
N THR A 28 3.30 -2.61 -9.46
CA THR A 28 3.79 -3.55 -10.48
C THR A 28 3.74 -2.91 -11.87
N GLU A 29 2.70 -2.09 -12.10
CA GLU A 29 2.62 -1.11 -13.19
C GLU A 29 3.11 0.26 -12.70
N PRO A 30 4.01 0.93 -13.44
CA PRO A 30 4.51 2.25 -13.05
C PRO A 30 3.39 3.27 -12.86
N ASN A 31 3.44 4.04 -11.77
CA ASN A 31 2.42 5.06 -11.50
C ASN A 31 2.94 6.27 -10.73
N TYR A 32 2.27 7.40 -10.88
CA TYR A 32 2.58 8.62 -10.15
C TYR A 32 2.08 8.54 -8.71
N GLY A 33 2.87 9.07 -7.77
CA GLY A 33 2.52 9.05 -6.35
C GLY A 33 1.19 9.74 -6.02
N TYR A 34 0.78 10.76 -6.79
CA TYR A 34 -0.52 11.42 -6.59
C TYR A 34 -1.69 10.54 -7.06
N ALA A 35 -1.56 9.89 -8.22
CA ALA A 35 -2.60 9.00 -8.76
C ALA A 35 -2.77 7.74 -7.88
N LEU A 36 -1.72 7.36 -7.17
CA LEU A 36 -1.73 6.25 -6.23
C LEU A 36 -2.65 6.49 -5.02
N LEU A 37 -2.85 7.75 -4.57
CA LEU A 37 -3.78 8.08 -3.49
C LEU A 37 -5.21 7.66 -3.87
N ASP A 38 -5.66 8.07 -5.06
CA ASP A 38 -7.00 7.79 -5.56
C ASP A 38 -7.18 6.29 -5.81
N LEU A 39 -6.17 5.64 -6.41
CA LEU A 39 -6.21 4.21 -6.71
C LEU A 39 -6.27 3.36 -5.45
N LEU A 40 -5.44 3.66 -4.44
CA LEU A 40 -5.49 2.96 -3.15
C LEU A 40 -6.82 3.20 -2.43
N GLY A 41 -7.31 4.44 -2.42
CA GLY A 41 -8.61 4.80 -1.85
C GLY A 41 -9.76 4.01 -2.47
N ALA A 42 -9.81 3.94 -3.80
CA ALA A 42 -10.83 3.18 -4.53
C ALA A 42 -10.78 1.66 -4.27
N ARG A 43 -9.65 1.14 -3.78
CA ARG A 43 -9.46 -0.28 -3.43
C ARG A 43 -9.56 -0.55 -1.93
N GLY A 44 -10.00 0.43 -1.13
CA GLY A 44 -10.21 0.28 0.32
C GLY A 44 -8.98 0.59 1.19
N PHE A 45 -7.85 0.97 0.58
CA PHE A 45 -6.60 1.35 1.26
C PHE A 45 -6.46 2.88 1.36
N ALA A 46 -7.52 3.56 1.78
CA ALA A 46 -7.52 5.02 1.93
C ALA A 46 -6.36 5.48 2.82
N VAL A 47 -5.50 6.34 2.26
CA VAL A 47 -4.30 6.88 2.89
C VAL A 47 -4.13 8.33 2.43
N ASP A 48 -3.65 9.20 3.32
CA ASP A 48 -3.36 10.59 2.97
C ASP A 48 -1.96 10.77 2.38
N ALA A 49 -1.73 11.94 1.77
CA ALA A 49 -0.45 12.31 1.19
C ALA A 49 0.70 12.34 2.22
N ASN A 50 0.42 12.78 3.46
CA ASN A 50 1.41 12.89 4.53
C ASN A 50 1.91 11.52 5.00
N THR A 51 1.14 10.47 4.76
CA THR A 51 1.48 9.09 5.06
C THR A 51 2.07 8.39 3.83
N LEU A 52 1.47 8.56 2.66
CA LEU A 52 1.87 7.86 1.44
C LEU A 52 3.26 8.30 0.97
N TYR A 53 3.55 9.60 0.89
CA TYR A 53 4.84 10.04 0.32
C TYR A 53 6.06 9.63 1.17
N PRO A 54 6.05 9.76 2.51
CA PRO A 54 7.12 9.19 3.33
C PRO A 54 7.23 7.68 3.20
N LEU A 55 6.10 6.96 3.07
CA LEU A 55 6.10 5.53 2.83
C LEU A 55 6.80 5.18 1.51
N LEU A 56 6.45 5.82 0.40
CA LEU A 56 7.07 5.57 -0.91
C LEU A 56 8.58 5.82 -0.88
N ARG A 57 9.02 6.93 -0.27
CA ARG A 57 10.45 7.25 -0.08
C ARG A 57 11.16 6.19 0.77
N ARG A 58 10.50 5.66 1.80
CA ARG A 58 11.05 4.60 2.65
C ARG A 58 11.21 3.30 1.86
N LEU A 59 10.19 2.88 1.11
CA LEU A 59 10.23 1.66 0.29
C LEU A 59 11.29 1.77 -0.80
N GLU A 60 11.44 2.94 -1.41
CA GLU A 60 12.53 3.24 -2.36
C GLU A 60 13.91 3.13 -1.70
N LYS A 61 14.11 3.75 -0.53
CA LYS A 61 15.37 3.64 0.23
C LYS A 61 15.70 2.19 0.62
N GLN A 62 14.68 1.36 0.83
CA GLN A 62 14.82 -0.08 1.10
C GLN A 62 15.08 -0.92 -0.16
N GLY A 63 15.09 -0.31 -1.36
CA GLY A 63 15.27 -1.00 -2.63
C GLY A 63 14.04 -1.79 -3.09
N LEU A 64 12.88 -1.60 -2.45
CA LEU A 64 11.63 -2.29 -2.78
C LEU A 64 10.84 -1.57 -3.89
N LEU A 65 11.06 -0.27 -4.03
CA LEU A 65 10.59 0.52 -5.16
C LEU A 65 11.79 1.10 -5.91
N THR A 66 11.62 1.28 -7.21
CA THR A 66 12.41 2.15 -8.06
C THR A 66 11.59 3.36 -8.43
N SER A 67 12.25 4.40 -8.90
CA SER A 67 11.58 5.59 -9.39
C SER A 67 12.32 6.21 -10.56
N ASP A 68 11.57 6.95 -11.35
CA ASP A 68 12.11 7.73 -12.45
C ASP A 68 11.28 9.02 -12.62
N TRP A 69 11.81 9.95 -13.40
CA TRP A 69 11.19 11.23 -13.69
C TRP A 69 10.60 11.22 -15.08
N ASN A 70 9.29 11.43 -15.17
CA ASN A 70 8.68 11.87 -16.43
C ASN A 70 9.01 13.36 -16.63
N THR A 71 9.76 13.66 -17.68
CA THR A 71 10.17 15.03 -18.07
C THR A 71 9.41 15.56 -19.29
N ASP A 72 8.39 14.85 -19.77
CA ASP A 72 7.60 15.24 -20.94
C ASP A 72 6.63 16.39 -20.63
N GLU A 73 6.35 16.62 -19.34
CA GLU A 73 5.52 17.71 -18.85
C GLU A 73 6.34 18.93 -18.39
N ALA A 74 5.71 20.12 -18.38
CA ALA A 74 6.31 21.38 -17.93
C ALA A 74 6.87 21.35 -16.49
N ARG A 75 6.41 20.39 -15.67
CA ARG A 75 6.98 20.10 -14.36
C ARG A 75 7.31 18.62 -14.30
N PRO A 76 8.59 18.24 -14.14
CA PRO A 76 8.97 16.84 -13.99
C PRO A 76 8.19 16.17 -12.87
N ARG A 77 7.64 14.99 -13.15
CA ARG A 77 6.87 14.20 -12.17
C ARG A 77 7.55 12.88 -11.92
N LYS A 78 7.73 12.55 -10.64
CA LYS A 78 8.28 11.28 -10.22
C LYS A 78 7.22 10.19 -10.28
N PHE A 79 7.50 9.09 -10.97
CA PHE A 79 6.71 7.87 -10.91
C PHE A 79 7.50 6.77 -10.19
N TYR A 80 6.77 5.80 -9.64
CA TYR A 80 7.33 4.69 -8.89
C TYR A 80 6.98 3.37 -9.57
N ARG A 81 7.85 2.38 -9.40
CA ARG A 81 7.61 1.00 -9.83
C ARG A 81 8.18 0.03 -8.79
N THR A 82 7.48 -1.05 -8.50
CA THR A 82 7.97 -2.13 -7.66
C THR A 82 9.21 -2.78 -8.30
N SER A 83 10.27 -2.95 -7.51
CA SER A 83 11.50 -3.64 -7.94
C SER A 83 11.34 -5.16 -7.84
N ASP A 84 12.28 -5.94 -8.36
CA ASP A 84 12.28 -7.40 -8.19
C ASP A 84 12.29 -7.82 -6.71
N ALA A 85 13.06 -7.11 -5.88
CA ALA A 85 13.06 -7.32 -4.43
C ALA A 85 11.71 -6.97 -3.79
N GLY A 86 11.05 -5.91 -4.28
CA GLY A 86 9.70 -5.54 -3.89
C GLY A 86 8.66 -6.58 -4.27
N VAL A 87 8.75 -7.17 -5.48
CA VAL A 87 7.87 -8.25 -5.93
C VAL A 87 8.06 -9.49 -5.06
N ALA A 88 9.31 -9.88 -4.77
CA ALA A 88 9.60 -11.01 -3.89
C ALA A 88 9.01 -10.80 -2.48
N LEU A 89 9.18 -9.61 -1.90
CA LEU A 89 8.58 -9.27 -0.61
C LEU A 89 7.04 -9.27 -0.67
N ALA A 90 6.45 -8.71 -1.73
CA ALA A 90 5.00 -8.71 -1.90
C ALA A 90 4.42 -10.13 -1.95
N GLY A 91 5.12 -11.07 -2.59
CA GLY A 91 4.74 -12.48 -2.60
C GLY A 91 4.72 -13.10 -1.19
N ILE A 92 5.77 -12.86 -0.39
CA ILE A 92 5.85 -13.34 1.00
C ILE A 92 4.72 -12.75 1.85
N LEU A 93 4.52 -11.43 1.77
CA LEU A 93 3.49 -10.73 2.53
C LEU A 93 2.07 -11.13 2.10
N SER A 94 1.86 -11.40 0.80
CA SER A 94 0.56 -11.90 0.31
C SER A 94 0.26 -13.28 0.87
N HIS A 95 1.25 -14.18 0.89
CA HIS A 95 1.08 -15.51 1.46
C HIS A 95 0.75 -15.44 2.97
N ASP A 96 1.45 -14.60 3.72
CA ASP A 96 1.21 -14.42 5.16
C ASP A 96 -0.18 -13.82 5.41
N TRP A 97 -0.61 -12.88 4.56
CA TRP A 97 -1.97 -12.32 4.61
C TRP A 97 -3.04 -13.38 4.34
N ASP A 98 -2.85 -14.26 3.36
CA ASP A 98 -3.80 -15.34 3.06
C ASP A 98 -3.94 -16.32 4.24
N GLN A 99 -2.83 -16.61 4.95
CA GLN A 99 -2.87 -17.41 6.17
C GLN A 99 -3.66 -16.71 7.29
N LEU A 100 -3.44 -15.41 7.48
CA LEU A 100 -4.19 -14.61 8.46
C LEU A 100 -5.68 -14.54 8.12
N ASP A 101 -6.04 -14.30 6.85
CA ASP A 101 -7.44 -14.28 6.40
C ASP A 101 -8.10 -15.64 6.65
N THR A 102 -7.41 -16.73 6.33
CA THR A 102 -7.87 -18.10 6.59
C THR A 102 -8.12 -18.32 8.09
N ALA A 103 -7.16 -17.96 8.94
CA ALA A 103 -7.31 -18.08 10.39
C ALA A 103 -8.49 -17.26 10.92
N LEU A 104 -8.67 -16.02 10.43
CA LEU A 104 -9.79 -15.16 10.80
C LEU A 104 -11.15 -15.72 10.33
N ARG A 105 -11.23 -16.32 9.14
CA ARG A 105 -12.45 -16.98 8.65
C ARG A 105 -12.84 -18.16 9.54
N ILE A 106 -11.86 -19.00 9.90
CA ILE A 106 -12.06 -20.12 10.83
C ILE A 106 -12.61 -19.60 12.17
N LEU A 107 -12.00 -18.55 12.74
CA LEU A 107 -12.45 -17.97 14.00
C LEU A 107 -13.85 -17.34 13.91
N LYS A 108 -14.23 -16.82 12.75
CA LYS A 108 -15.58 -16.31 12.48
C LYS A 108 -16.62 -17.42 12.27
N GLY A 109 -16.21 -18.68 12.28
CA GLY A 109 -17.09 -19.83 12.00
C GLY A 109 -17.48 -19.94 10.53
N ALA A 110 -16.79 -19.24 9.64
CA ALA A 110 -16.97 -19.38 8.20
C ALA A 110 -16.08 -20.53 7.71
N SER A 111 -16.70 -21.69 7.45
CA SER A 111 -16.08 -22.80 6.71
C SER A 111 -16.19 -22.56 5.20
#